data_AF-A0A1I2KHW5-F1
#
_entry.id   AF-A0A1I2KHW5-F1
#
_cell.length_a   1.000
_cell.length_b   1.000
_cell.length_c   1.000
_cell.angle_alpha   90.00
_cell.angle_beta   90.00
_cell.angle_gamma   90.00
#
_symmetry.space_group_name_H-M   'P 1'
#
loop_
_entity.id
_entity.type
_entity.pdbx_description
1 polymer ?
#
loop_
_entity_poly.entity_id
_entity_poly.type
_entity_poly.pdbx_seq_one_letter_code
_entity_poly.pdbx_strand_id
1 'polypeptide(L)'
;MPSLFHRPARHRAAGSEQPYLPLSSLRRLRPVAAALTLLMAVEASVVIESTGQAVALPREVPAKSATASGKKPKKLGPATAASVAAARLKAKIQNRRIEATDARTETSTTYVNPDGTVTEKAYAGPIRFKDDDGSWHSVDPSLEQASDGSIRAKGHPHGLTLAGKHAAPKGLKAAGEKSAAAPVPLVTVEDRAGRQLQLGWYGALPEPTIEGADDTVARYKDALPATDLLIESTRTGYEQFLELKNRSAVDATGQVAYNLKAKGLTAKAHGDGSVTFTDAKGMTAGVLPSPVTWDAQTDKNSGSTPIRRRWG
;
A
#
# COMPACT_ATOMS: atom_id res chain seq x y z
N MET A 1 -27.88 -23.62 -7.08
CA MET A 1 -27.71 -23.07 -5.72
C MET A 1 -26.33 -22.42 -5.66
N PRO A 2 -26.21 -21.10 -5.48
CA PRO A 2 -24.90 -20.45 -5.44
C PRO A 2 -24.31 -20.61 -4.05
N SER A 3 -23.09 -21.16 -3.97
CA SER A 3 -22.32 -21.21 -2.72
C SER A 3 -21.59 -19.87 -2.55
N LEU A 4 -22.08 -19.08 -1.60
CA LEU A 4 -21.41 -17.87 -1.12
C LEU A 4 -20.20 -18.30 -0.27
N PHE A 5 -18.99 -18.07 -0.75
CA PHE A 5 -17.79 -18.15 0.10
C PHE A 5 -17.69 -16.87 0.95
N HIS A 6 -18.04 -16.99 2.22
CA HIS A 6 -17.76 -15.98 3.26
C HIS A 6 -16.29 -16.09 3.66
N ARG A 7 -15.53 -15.00 3.52
CA ARG A 7 -14.16 -14.87 4.04
C ARG A 7 -14.24 -14.27 5.45
N PRO A 8 -13.64 -14.88 6.50
CA PRO A 8 -13.72 -14.33 7.84
C PRO A 8 -12.79 -13.10 8.00
N ALA A 9 -13.26 -12.12 8.76
CA ALA A 9 -12.52 -10.91 9.12
C ALA A 9 -11.24 -11.27 9.91
N ARG A 10 -10.10 -10.66 9.55
CA ARG A 10 -8.83 -10.86 10.27
C ARG A 10 -8.85 -10.12 11.61
N HIS A 11 -8.80 -10.88 12.70
CA HIS A 11 -8.34 -10.39 14.00
C HIS A 11 -6.82 -10.15 13.99
N ARG A 12 -6.41 -9.14 14.75
CA ARG A 12 -5.04 -8.65 14.95
C ARG A 12 -4.18 -9.66 15.74
N ALA A 13 -2.87 -9.61 15.41
CA ALA A 13 -1.70 -10.02 16.19
C ALA A 13 -1.24 -11.49 16.12
N ALA A 14 -0.17 -11.70 15.36
CA ALA A 14 1.00 -12.48 15.77
C ALA A 14 2.21 -11.98 14.96
N GLY A 15 3.26 -11.53 15.65
CA GLY A 15 4.45 -10.97 15.03
C GLY A 15 5.25 -12.04 14.28
N SER A 16 5.76 -11.68 13.11
CA SER A 16 6.76 -12.45 12.38
C SER A 16 8.09 -11.70 12.41
N GLU A 17 9.10 -12.34 13.02
CA GLU A 17 10.49 -11.95 12.89
C GLU A 17 10.91 -12.10 11.42
N GLN A 18 11.29 -10.99 10.80
CA GLN A 18 11.92 -10.94 9.48
C GLN A 18 13.44 -10.86 9.69
N PRO A 19 14.26 -11.66 8.97
CA PRO A 19 15.69 -11.41 8.93
C PRO A 19 15.96 -10.12 8.14
N TYR A 20 16.29 -9.06 8.87
CA TYR A 20 16.70 -7.77 8.34
C TYR A 20 18.04 -7.91 7.58
N LEU A 21 18.04 -7.55 6.30
CA LEU A 21 19.28 -7.18 5.60
C LEU A 21 19.60 -5.71 5.87
N PRO A 22 20.90 -5.36 6.03
CA PRO A 22 21.31 -4.16 6.75
C PRO A 22 21.14 -2.86 5.94
N LEU A 23 20.67 -1.81 6.63
CA LEU A 23 20.77 -0.42 6.17
C LEU A 23 22.24 0.03 6.26
N SER A 24 22.96 -0.02 5.14
CA SER A 24 24.29 0.58 5.04
C SER A 24 24.22 2.06 4.65
N SER A 25 24.97 2.87 5.41
CA SER A 25 25.38 4.28 5.17
C SER A 25 24.52 5.41 5.76
N LEU A 26 24.52 5.51 7.10
CA LEU A 26 24.33 6.79 7.80
C LEU A 26 25.58 7.67 7.62
N ARG A 27 25.43 8.82 6.96
CA ARG A 27 26.43 9.90 7.03
C ARG A 27 26.35 10.59 8.39
N ARG A 28 27.52 10.73 8.99
CA ARG A 28 27.81 11.23 10.33
C ARG A 28 27.50 12.72 10.48
N LEU A 29 26.82 13.09 11.56
CA LEU A 29 27.08 14.33 12.29
C LEU A 29 27.11 14.03 13.79
N ARG A 30 28.15 14.54 14.46
CA ARG A 30 28.52 14.31 15.87
C ARG A 30 27.90 15.38 16.79
N PRO A 31 27.97 15.22 18.14
CA PRO A 31 26.87 15.46 19.06
C PRO A 31 26.92 16.84 19.73
N VAL A 32 25.78 17.29 20.25
CA VAL A 32 25.74 18.26 21.34
C VAL A 32 25.09 17.57 22.54
N ALA A 33 25.91 17.39 23.57
CA ALA A 33 25.50 16.99 24.90
C ALA A 33 24.85 18.19 25.61
N ALA A 34 23.80 17.94 26.38
CA ALA A 34 23.49 18.72 27.57
C ALA A 34 22.68 17.83 28.52
N ALA A 35 23.29 17.51 29.65
CA ALA A 35 22.65 16.95 30.82
C ALA A 35 21.63 17.96 31.38
N LEU A 36 20.54 17.47 31.98
CA LEU A 36 20.03 18.07 33.21
C LEU A 36 19.17 17.07 33.99
N THR A 37 19.43 17.06 35.29
CA THR A 37 18.96 16.22 36.37
C THR A 37 17.56 16.59 36.89
N LEU A 38 16.84 15.55 37.34
CA LEU A 38 16.01 15.43 38.57
C LEU A 38 15.01 16.56 38.94
N LEU A 39 13.73 16.21 39.03
CA LEU A 39 12.97 16.40 40.27
C LEU A 39 11.75 15.47 40.37
N MET A 40 11.73 14.66 41.42
CA MET A 40 10.55 13.97 41.95
C MET A 40 9.57 14.99 42.56
N ALA A 41 8.27 14.76 42.39
CA ALA A 41 7.28 15.11 43.40
C ALA A 41 6.19 14.03 43.39
N VAL A 42 6.26 13.16 44.39
CA VAL A 42 5.18 12.32 44.88
C VAL A 42 4.24 13.22 45.65
N GLU A 43 2.94 13.18 45.34
CA GLU A 43 1.92 13.47 46.35
C GLU A 43 0.88 12.35 46.35
N ALA A 44 0.76 11.72 47.51
CA ALA A 44 -0.21 10.71 47.83
C ALA A 44 -1.33 11.36 48.66
N SER A 45 -2.56 10.99 48.30
CA SER A 45 -3.72 10.72 49.15
C SER A 45 -4.21 11.78 50.13
N VAL A 46 -5.49 12.17 50.00
CA VAL A 46 -6.50 11.93 51.04
C VAL A 46 -7.84 11.66 50.37
N VAL A 47 -8.35 10.44 50.56
CA VAL A 47 -9.77 10.09 50.40
C VAL A 47 -10.40 10.26 51.78
N ILE A 48 -11.40 11.12 51.90
CA ILE A 48 -12.33 11.12 53.04
C ILE A 48 -13.68 10.70 52.49
N GLU A 49 -14.03 9.45 52.75
CA GLU A 49 -15.41 8.99 52.77
C GLU A 49 -16.11 9.65 53.96
N SER A 50 -17.18 10.40 53.69
CA SER A 50 -18.15 10.78 54.71
C SER A 50 -19.51 10.81 54.05
N THR A 51 -20.28 9.75 54.31
CA THR A 51 -21.71 9.63 54.08
C THR A 51 -22.45 10.80 54.74
N GLY A 52 -23.13 11.61 53.94
CA GLY A 52 -23.95 12.70 54.44
C GLY A 52 -24.91 13.16 53.35
N GLN A 53 -26.07 12.51 53.26
CA GLN A 53 -27.18 13.01 52.46
C GLN A 53 -27.66 14.33 53.08
N ALA A 54 -27.48 15.43 52.35
CA ALA A 54 -28.10 16.71 52.65
C ALA A 54 -29.12 17.02 51.55
N VAL A 55 -30.40 16.90 51.88
CA VAL A 55 -31.52 17.36 51.06
C VAL A 55 -31.58 18.88 51.19
N ALA A 56 -31.24 19.60 50.11
CA ALA A 56 -31.38 21.04 50.02
C ALA A 56 -32.57 21.38 49.11
N LEU A 57 -33.56 22.07 49.70
CA LEU A 57 -34.71 22.65 49.02
C LEU A 57 -34.25 23.66 47.95
N PRO A 58 -34.85 23.72 46.76
CA PRO A 58 -34.45 24.68 45.74
C PRO A 58 -34.81 26.10 46.19
N ARG A 59 -33.78 26.89 46.50
CA ARG A 59 -33.88 28.34 46.63
C ARG A 59 -33.72 28.92 45.22
N GLU A 60 -34.83 29.37 44.66
CA GLU A 60 -34.88 29.99 43.35
C GLU A 60 -34.20 31.37 43.41
N VAL A 61 -32.89 31.37 43.15
CA VAL A 61 -32.13 32.60 42.88
C VAL A 61 -32.26 32.85 41.38
N PRO A 62 -32.76 34.01 40.92
CA PRO A 62 -32.78 34.30 39.50
C PRO A 62 -31.31 34.38 39.03
N ALA A 63 -30.87 33.31 38.37
CA ALA A 63 -29.61 33.28 37.66
C ALA A 63 -29.71 34.34 36.56
N LYS A 64 -29.01 35.45 36.79
CA LYS A 64 -28.73 36.44 35.77
C LYS A 64 -27.98 35.71 34.65
N SER A 65 -28.71 35.33 33.62
CA SER A 65 -28.16 34.71 32.41
C SER A 65 -27.05 35.60 31.89
N ALA A 66 -25.81 35.25 32.20
CA ALA A 66 -24.65 35.74 31.49
C ALA A 66 -24.80 35.18 30.08
N THR A 67 -25.33 36.00 29.18
CA THR A 67 -25.31 35.77 27.74
C THR A 67 -23.85 35.57 27.37
N ALA A 68 -23.42 34.31 27.28
CA ALA A 68 -22.20 33.94 26.61
C ALA A 68 -22.35 34.46 25.19
N SER A 69 -21.74 35.61 24.92
CA SER A 69 -21.69 36.21 23.60
C SER A 69 -21.07 35.16 22.68
N GLY A 70 -21.93 34.48 21.92
CA GLY A 70 -21.55 33.49 20.95
C GLY A 70 -20.75 34.17 19.85
N LYS A 71 -19.44 34.31 20.05
CA LYS A 71 -18.51 34.62 18.98
C LYS A 71 -18.70 33.55 17.91
N LYS A 72 -19.26 33.95 16.76
CA LYS A 72 -19.34 33.09 15.56
C LYS A 72 -17.97 32.42 15.35
N PRO A 73 -17.91 31.10 15.12
CA PRO A 73 -16.64 30.40 14.95
C PRO A 73 -15.86 31.03 13.80
N LYS A 74 -14.65 31.53 14.10
CA LYS A 74 -13.76 32.11 13.10
C LYS A 74 -13.41 31.02 12.08
N LYS A 75 -13.65 31.25 10.79
CA LYS A 75 -13.31 30.29 9.73
C LYS A 75 -11.78 30.27 9.56
N LEU A 76 -11.10 29.33 10.22
CA LEU A 76 -9.62 29.31 10.34
C LEU A 76 -8.86 28.90 9.06
N GLY A 77 -9.56 28.65 7.95
CA GLY A 77 -8.98 28.16 6.70
C GLY A 77 -8.41 26.72 6.83
N PRO A 78 -7.69 26.23 5.80
CA PRO A 78 -7.06 24.91 5.81
C PRO A 78 -6.07 24.77 6.97
N ALA A 79 -6.00 23.58 7.58
CA ALA A 79 -5.05 23.26 8.64
C ALA A 79 -3.66 22.85 8.09
N THR A 80 -3.18 23.59 7.10
CA THR A 80 -1.92 23.35 6.38
C THR A 80 -1.09 24.63 6.30
N ALA A 81 0.23 24.50 6.14
CA ALA A 81 1.15 25.59 5.86
C ALA A 81 2.29 25.08 4.97
N ALA A 82 2.89 26.00 4.18
CA ALA A 82 3.91 25.67 3.20
C ALA A 82 5.19 25.10 3.82
N SER A 83 5.50 25.46 5.07
CA SER A 83 6.71 25.00 5.78
C SER A 83 6.48 24.71 7.25
N VAL A 84 7.40 23.97 7.88
CA VAL A 84 7.39 23.74 9.34
C VAL A 84 7.44 25.07 10.11
N ALA A 85 8.22 26.05 9.65
CA ALA A 85 8.31 27.37 10.29
C ALA A 85 6.96 28.12 10.22
N ALA A 86 6.31 28.14 9.04
CA ALA A 86 5.00 28.72 8.89
C ALA A 86 3.92 27.95 9.68
N ALA A 87 4.04 26.62 9.75
CA ALA A 87 3.16 25.77 10.53
C ALA A 87 3.26 26.06 12.04
N ARG A 88 4.47 26.32 12.56
CA ARG A 88 4.68 26.75 13.97
C ARG A 88 3.93 28.03 14.30
N LEU A 89 4.09 29.07 13.48
CA LEU A 89 3.40 30.34 13.68
C LEU A 89 1.87 30.14 13.64
N LYS A 90 1.38 29.41 12.63
CA LYS A 90 -0.04 29.17 12.43
C LYS A 90 -0.64 28.30 13.54
N ALA A 91 0.06 27.27 14.00
CA ALA A 91 -0.40 26.37 15.06
C ALA A 91 -0.55 27.12 16.39
N LYS A 92 0.42 27.99 16.72
CA LYS A 92 0.37 28.84 17.92
C LYS A 92 -0.77 29.86 17.85
N ILE A 93 -0.92 30.57 16.72
CA ILE A 93 -1.97 31.60 16.55
C ILE A 93 -3.37 30.98 16.52
N GLN A 94 -3.53 29.83 15.87
CA GLN A 94 -4.84 29.19 15.68
C GLN A 94 -5.18 28.17 16.77
N ASN A 95 -4.27 27.92 17.71
CA ASN A 95 -4.36 26.90 18.76
C ASN A 95 -4.86 25.54 18.25
N ARG A 96 -4.34 25.10 17.09
CA ARG A 96 -4.66 23.80 16.49
C ARG A 96 -3.46 23.21 15.76
N ARG A 97 -3.46 21.89 15.57
CA ARG A 97 -2.42 21.20 14.79
C ARG A 97 -2.46 21.63 13.32
N ILE A 98 -1.29 21.92 12.74
CA ILE A 98 -1.11 22.35 11.34
C ILE A 98 -0.14 21.42 10.63
N GLU A 99 -0.51 20.92 9.46
CA GLU A 99 0.38 20.14 8.60
C GLU A 99 1.41 21.05 7.90
N ALA A 100 2.67 20.63 7.84
CA ALA A 100 3.71 21.24 7.02
C ALA A 100 3.79 20.50 5.67
N THR A 101 3.40 21.15 4.58
CA THR A 101 3.21 20.47 3.28
C THR A 101 4.51 20.25 2.50
N ASP A 102 5.55 21.04 2.72
CA ASP A 102 6.90 20.81 2.17
C ASP A 102 7.58 19.57 2.76
N ALA A 103 7.25 19.25 4.00
CA ALA A 103 7.75 18.10 4.74
C ALA A 103 6.95 16.81 4.44
N ARG A 104 6.08 16.82 3.40
CA ARG A 104 5.42 15.61 2.92
C ARG A 104 6.44 14.71 2.23
N THR A 105 6.38 13.43 2.59
CA THR A 105 7.03 12.37 1.82
C THR A 105 5.96 11.41 1.31
N GLU A 106 6.35 10.43 0.49
CA GLU A 106 5.43 9.38 0.03
C GLU A 106 4.89 8.56 1.21
N THR A 107 5.65 8.46 2.31
CA THR A 107 5.38 7.60 3.46
C THR A 107 5.20 8.36 4.77
N SER A 108 5.13 9.70 4.76
CA SER A 108 4.97 10.46 5.99
C SER A 108 4.22 11.78 5.87
N THR A 109 3.65 12.22 6.99
CA THR A 109 3.03 13.53 7.15
C THR A 109 3.48 14.19 8.43
N THR A 110 4.06 15.38 8.30
CA THR A 110 4.57 16.16 9.41
C THR A 110 3.57 17.22 9.84
N TYR A 111 3.32 17.30 11.14
CA TYR A 111 2.45 18.26 11.76
C TYR A 111 3.18 19.04 12.86
N VAL A 112 2.79 20.29 13.05
CA VAL A 112 3.17 21.10 14.20
C VAL A 112 1.96 21.29 15.11
N ASN A 113 2.15 20.98 16.39
CA ASN A 113 1.12 21.10 17.42
C ASN A 113 1.09 22.51 18.03
N PRO A 114 -0.01 22.91 18.71
CA PRO A 114 -0.13 24.24 19.30
C PRO A 114 0.94 24.59 20.34
N ASP A 115 1.43 23.59 21.06
CA ASP A 115 2.50 23.69 22.07
C ASP A 115 3.91 23.84 21.45
N GLY A 116 4.02 23.81 20.13
CA GLY A 116 5.29 23.90 19.40
C GLY A 116 6.01 22.56 19.21
N THR A 117 5.48 21.45 19.71
CA THR A 117 6.00 20.11 19.39
C THR A 117 5.70 19.73 17.94
N VAL A 118 6.48 18.80 17.39
CA VAL A 118 6.31 18.28 16.03
C VAL A 118 5.89 16.82 16.11
N THR A 119 4.89 16.44 15.33
CA THR A 119 4.41 15.06 15.22
C THR A 119 4.54 14.61 13.77
N GLU A 120 5.29 13.54 13.53
CA GLU A 120 5.33 12.87 12.25
C GLU A 120 4.49 11.60 12.29
N LYS A 121 3.60 11.45 11.31
CA LYS A 121 2.92 10.19 11.03
C LYS A 121 3.67 9.46 9.92
N ALA A 122 4.30 8.34 10.24
CA ALA A 122 4.98 7.48 9.28
C ALA A 122 4.12 6.25 8.91
N TYR A 123 4.26 5.77 7.69
CA TYR A 123 3.52 4.65 7.12
C TYR A 123 4.48 3.60 6.55
N ALA A 124 4.09 2.32 6.62
CA ALA A 124 4.92 1.21 6.12
C ALA A 124 5.08 1.17 4.59
N GLY A 125 4.28 1.95 3.86
CA GLY A 125 4.31 2.05 2.40
C GLY A 125 3.73 3.38 1.92
N PRO A 126 3.88 3.70 0.61
CA PRO A 126 3.56 5.01 0.06
C PRO A 126 2.05 5.28 0.10
N ILE A 127 1.61 6.31 0.81
CA ILE A 127 0.19 6.75 0.87
C ILE A 127 -0.13 7.79 -0.19
N ARG A 128 0.90 8.36 -0.81
CA ARG A 128 0.82 9.41 -1.81
C ARG A 128 2.03 9.34 -2.72
N PHE A 129 1.89 9.88 -3.92
CA PHE A 129 2.94 10.01 -4.91
C PHE A 129 2.80 11.37 -5.61
N LYS A 130 3.86 11.88 -6.21
CA LYS A 130 3.78 13.04 -7.10
C LYS A 130 3.41 12.61 -8.52
N ASP A 131 2.76 13.47 -9.28
CA ASP A 131 2.72 13.37 -10.75
C ASP A 131 3.97 14.02 -11.37
N ASP A 132 3.97 14.13 -12.70
CA ASP A 132 5.04 14.75 -13.48
C ASP A 132 5.17 16.26 -13.21
N ASP A 133 4.08 16.92 -12.82
CA ASP A 133 4.05 18.34 -12.43
C ASP A 133 4.52 18.56 -10.98
N GLY A 134 4.81 17.48 -10.24
CA GLY A 134 5.25 17.52 -8.85
C GLY A 134 4.12 17.68 -7.82
N SER A 135 2.87 17.59 -8.26
CA SER A 135 1.67 17.68 -7.42
C SER A 135 1.40 16.36 -6.71
N TRP A 136 1.00 16.42 -5.44
CA TRP A 136 0.71 15.23 -4.63
C TRP A 136 -0.65 14.63 -4.94
N HIS A 137 -0.68 13.33 -5.21
CA HIS A 137 -1.86 12.49 -5.35
C HIS A 137 -1.85 11.39 -4.30
N SER A 138 -3.03 11.00 -3.83
CA SER A 138 -3.18 9.85 -2.94
C SER A 138 -2.96 8.55 -3.73
N VAL A 139 -2.37 7.54 -3.09
CA VAL A 139 -2.33 6.20 -3.68
C VAL A 139 -3.71 5.56 -3.54
N ASP A 140 -4.27 5.12 -4.66
CA ASP A 140 -5.50 4.35 -4.78
C ASP A 140 -5.22 3.15 -5.71
N PRO A 141 -4.95 1.96 -5.14
CA PRO A 141 -4.65 0.78 -5.93
C PRO A 141 -5.91 0.12 -6.53
N SER A 142 -7.13 0.60 -6.22
CA SER A 142 -8.34 0.02 -6.78
C SER A 142 -8.33 0.15 -8.31
N LEU A 143 -8.84 -0.89 -8.97
CA LEU A 143 -8.84 -1.01 -10.41
C LEU A 143 -10.14 -0.48 -11.00
N GLU A 144 -10.05 0.04 -12.22
CA GLU A 144 -11.21 0.37 -13.03
C GLU A 144 -10.97 0.08 -14.51
N GLN A 145 -12.04 -0.23 -15.23
CA GLN A 145 -12.00 -0.42 -16.66
C GLN A 145 -11.89 0.93 -17.39
N ALA A 146 -10.95 1.02 -18.32
CA ALA A 146 -10.78 2.15 -19.21
C ALA A 146 -11.66 2.01 -20.46
N SER A 147 -11.83 3.11 -21.19
CA SER A 147 -12.68 3.16 -22.38
C SER A 147 -12.19 2.29 -23.55
N ASP A 148 -10.90 1.95 -23.58
CA ASP A 148 -10.29 1.06 -24.57
C ASP A 148 -10.38 -0.44 -24.17
N GLY A 149 -11.03 -0.74 -23.05
CA GLY A 149 -11.19 -2.09 -22.51
C GLY A 149 -10.03 -2.56 -21.62
N SER A 150 -8.93 -1.79 -21.52
CA SER A 150 -7.87 -2.07 -20.55
C SER A 150 -8.33 -1.83 -19.10
N ILE A 151 -7.59 -2.34 -18.13
CA ILE A 151 -7.83 -2.10 -16.71
C ILE A 151 -6.70 -1.24 -16.18
N ARG A 152 -6.98 -0.25 -15.34
CA ARG A 152 -5.94 0.60 -14.73
C ARG A 152 -6.22 0.85 -13.26
N ALA A 153 -5.17 1.03 -12.48
CA ALA A 153 -5.30 1.51 -11.11
C ALA A 153 -5.70 2.99 -11.09
N LYS A 154 -6.58 3.38 -10.16
CA LYS A 154 -7.07 4.77 -10.05
C LYS A 154 -5.99 5.78 -9.65
N GLY A 155 -5.02 5.37 -8.84
CA GLY A 155 -3.92 6.21 -8.39
C GLY A 155 -2.70 5.39 -8.00
N HIS A 156 -1.87 5.02 -8.97
CA HIS A 156 -0.69 4.18 -8.75
C HIS A 156 0.62 4.94 -9.03
N PRO A 157 1.65 4.86 -8.16
CA PRO A 157 2.90 5.60 -8.33
C PRO A 157 3.68 5.25 -9.60
N HIS A 158 3.35 4.10 -10.21
CA HIS A 158 3.94 3.62 -11.45
C HIS A 158 2.93 3.42 -12.60
N GLY A 159 1.77 4.10 -12.55
CA GLY A 159 0.79 4.06 -13.64
C GLY A 159 0.35 2.65 -14.06
N LEU A 160 0.03 1.77 -13.10
CA LEU A 160 -0.27 0.37 -13.36
C LEU A 160 -1.45 0.23 -14.33
N THR A 161 -1.19 -0.42 -15.46
CA THR A 161 -2.19 -0.76 -16.49
C THR A 161 -2.10 -2.25 -16.80
N LEU A 162 -3.25 -2.90 -16.90
CA LEU A 162 -3.42 -4.31 -17.25
C LEU A 162 -4.20 -4.43 -18.56
N ALA A 163 -3.92 -5.48 -19.33
CA ALA A 163 -4.62 -5.71 -20.58
C ALA A 163 -6.10 -6.09 -20.36
N GLY A 164 -6.97 -5.64 -21.26
CA GLY A 164 -8.33 -6.16 -21.37
C GLY A 164 -8.36 -7.54 -22.05
N LYS A 165 -9.52 -7.90 -22.61
CA LYS A 165 -9.62 -9.06 -23.49
C LYS A 165 -8.68 -8.93 -24.68
N HIS A 166 -7.88 -9.97 -24.93
CA HIS A 166 -6.96 -10.03 -26.06
C HIS A 166 -7.02 -11.42 -26.72
N ALA A 167 -7.08 -11.45 -28.05
CA ALA A 167 -6.99 -12.71 -28.78
C ALA A 167 -5.59 -13.34 -28.62
N ALA A 168 -5.50 -14.67 -28.73
CA ALA A 168 -4.23 -15.36 -28.70
C ALA A 168 -3.32 -14.89 -29.86
N PRO A 169 -1.99 -14.83 -29.64
CA PRO A 169 -1.02 -14.60 -30.70
C PRO A 169 -1.21 -15.58 -31.87
N LYS A 170 -1.13 -15.07 -33.09
CA LYS A 170 -1.13 -15.92 -34.30
C LYS A 170 0.06 -16.88 -34.26
N GLY A 171 -0.19 -18.16 -34.54
CA GLY A 171 0.85 -19.20 -34.54
C GLY A 171 1.21 -19.73 -33.15
N LEU A 172 0.49 -19.35 -32.09
CA LEU A 172 0.63 -19.99 -30.79
C LEU A 172 0.03 -21.40 -30.83
N LYS A 173 0.83 -22.41 -30.46
CA LYS A 173 0.40 -23.81 -30.39
C LYS A 173 -0.20 -24.17 -29.04
N ALA A 174 0.37 -23.64 -27.97
CA ALA A 174 -0.03 -23.85 -26.59
C ALA A 174 0.07 -22.54 -25.82
N ALA A 175 -0.93 -22.24 -24.99
CA ALA A 175 -0.89 -21.09 -24.09
C ALA A 175 0.09 -21.36 -22.93
N GLY A 176 0.72 -20.31 -22.43
CA GLY A 176 1.73 -20.39 -21.38
C GLY A 176 3.11 -20.80 -21.87
N GLU A 177 3.26 -21.32 -23.09
CA GLU A 177 4.56 -21.72 -23.62
C GLU A 177 5.26 -20.60 -24.38
N LYS A 178 6.59 -20.52 -24.24
CA LYS A 178 7.40 -19.60 -25.03
C LYS A 178 7.28 -19.98 -26.50
N SER A 179 6.85 -19.02 -27.32
CA SER A 179 6.70 -19.19 -28.77
C SER A 179 7.43 -18.09 -29.54
N ALA A 180 7.68 -18.34 -30.82
CA ALA A 180 8.10 -17.31 -31.78
C ALA A 180 6.99 -16.29 -32.05
N ALA A 181 5.73 -16.63 -31.76
CA ALA A 181 4.61 -15.70 -31.83
C ALA A 181 4.83 -14.53 -30.85
N ALA A 182 4.50 -13.31 -31.28
CA ALA A 182 4.64 -12.13 -30.42
C ALA A 182 3.69 -12.24 -29.20
N PRO A 183 4.20 -12.10 -27.97
CA PRO A 183 3.35 -12.10 -26.78
C PRO A 183 2.43 -10.88 -26.77
N VAL A 184 1.26 -11.03 -26.15
CA VAL A 184 0.34 -9.92 -25.93
C VAL A 184 0.79 -9.13 -24.69
N PRO A 185 0.57 -7.80 -24.61
CA PRO A 185 0.78 -7.07 -23.36
C PRO A 185 -0.12 -7.64 -22.26
N LEU A 186 0.39 -7.74 -21.03
CA LEU A 186 -0.39 -8.16 -19.86
C LEU A 186 -0.36 -7.09 -18.77
N VAL A 187 0.82 -6.67 -18.33
CA VAL A 187 1.00 -5.61 -17.33
C VAL A 187 1.98 -4.59 -17.85
N THR A 188 1.68 -3.30 -17.63
CA THR A 188 2.60 -2.19 -17.86
C THR A 188 2.70 -1.33 -16.61
N VAL A 189 3.92 -1.03 -16.21
CA VAL A 189 4.24 -0.01 -15.20
C VAL A 189 5.31 0.92 -15.74
N GLU A 190 5.23 2.19 -15.37
CA GLU A 190 6.17 3.23 -15.79
C GLU A 190 6.46 4.15 -14.62
N ASP A 191 7.73 4.47 -14.39
CA ASP A 191 8.09 5.48 -13.38
C ASP A 191 8.22 6.89 -13.98
N ARG A 192 8.30 7.90 -13.12
CA ARG A 192 8.40 9.32 -13.53
C ARG A 192 9.63 9.65 -14.38
N ALA A 193 10.63 8.77 -14.45
CA ALA A 193 11.76 8.96 -15.36
C ALA A 193 11.47 8.42 -16.78
N GLY A 194 10.23 8.00 -17.06
CA GLY A 194 9.80 7.43 -18.34
C GLY A 194 10.34 6.01 -18.59
N ARG A 195 10.82 5.34 -17.53
CA ARG A 195 11.32 3.96 -17.60
C ARG A 195 10.16 3.02 -17.43
N GLN A 196 10.04 2.06 -18.33
CA GLN A 196 8.86 1.21 -18.43
C GLN A 196 9.24 -0.25 -18.28
N LEU A 197 8.42 -0.99 -17.52
CA LEU A 197 8.42 -2.44 -17.48
C LEU A 197 7.09 -2.95 -18.01
N GLN A 198 7.18 -3.83 -19.01
CA GLN A 198 6.03 -4.50 -19.58
C GLN A 198 6.20 -6.01 -19.46
N LEU A 199 5.25 -6.66 -18.79
CA LEU A 199 5.09 -8.10 -18.78
C LEU A 199 4.18 -8.50 -19.94
N GLY A 200 4.63 -9.46 -20.73
CA GLY A 200 3.90 -10.03 -21.87
C GLY A 200 3.47 -11.47 -21.60
N TRP A 201 2.34 -11.83 -22.19
CA TRP A 201 1.67 -13.11 -22.03
C TRP A 201 1.62 -13.90 -23.34
N TYR A 202 1.84 -15.21 -23.25
CA TYR A 202 1.73 -16.13 -24.38
C TYR A 202 0.38 -16.86 -24.31
N GLY A 203 -0.69 -16.25 -24.81
CA GLY A 203 -2.01 -16.85 -24.75
C GLY A 203 -3.09 -15.85 -25.13
N ALA A 204 -4.34 -16.34 -25.22
CA ALA A 204 -5.47 -15.44 -25.17
C ALA A 204 -5.58 -14.86 -23.75
N LEU A 205 -6.06 -13.63 -23.66
CA LEU A 205 -6.54 -13.04 -22.41
C LEU A 205 -8.07 -12.94 -22.50
N PRO A 206 -8.80 -13.65 -21.63
CA PRO A 206 -10.25 -13.46 -21.51
C PRO A 206 -10.56 -12.05 -20.97
N GLU A 207 -11.83 -11.65 -21.02
CA GLU A 207 -12.26 -10.41 -20.38
C GLU A 207 -12.02 -10.52 -18.86
N PRO A 208 -11.26 -9.60 -18.25
CA PRO A 208 -11.01 -9.65 -16.82
C PRO A 208 -12.24 -9.22 -16.02
N THR A 209 -12.43 -9.82 -14.85
CA THR A 209 -13.37 -9.33 -13.83
C THR A 209 -12.59 -8.69 -12.69
N ILE A 210 -13.00 -7.49 -12.27
CA ILE A 210 -12.47 -6.84 -11.07
C ILE A 210 -13.18 -7.44 -9.84
N GLU A 211 -12.40 -7.88 -8.85
CA GLU A 211 -12.89 -8.51 -7.63
C GLU A 211 -12.03 -8.14 -6.40
N GLY A 212 -12.45 -8.62 -5.23
CA GLY A 212 -11.83 -8.31 -3.94
C GLY A 212 -12.62 -7.25 -3.16
N ALA A 213 -12.34 -7.13 -1.87
CA ALA A 213 -13.07 -6.18 -1.01
C ALA A 213 -12.79 -4.71 -1.36
N ASP A 214 -11.60 -4.44 -1.92
CA ASP A 214 -11.11 -3.12 -2.28
C ASP A 214 -10.97 -2.94 -3.82
N ASP A 215 -11.57 -3.83 -4.61
CA ASP A 215 -11.51 -3.84 -6.08
C ASP A 215 -10.07 -3.82 -6.65
N THR A 216 -9.12 -4.48 -5.96
CA THR A 216 -7.69 -4.47 -6.32
C THR A 216 -7.26 -5.62 -7.23
N VAL A 217 -8.12 -6.61 -7.48
CA VAL A 217 -7.76 -7.82 -8.20
C VAL A 217 -8.45 -7.88 -9.56
N ALA A 218 -7.68 -8.05 -10.63
CA ALA A 218 -8.21 -8.42 -11.95
C ALA A 218 -8.02 -9.93 -12.16
N ARG A 219 -9.14 -10.67 -12.32
CA ARG A 219 -9.13 -12.10 -12.61
C ARG A 219 -9.43 -12.36 -14.09
N TYR A 220 -8.52 -13.05 -14.75
CA TYR A 220 -8.65 -13.62 -16.09
C TYR A 220 -8.98 -15.10 -15.97
N LYS A 221 -10.26 -15.45 -16.16
CA LYS A 221 -10.74 -16.83 -15.98
C LYS A 221 -10.32 -17.75 -17.11
N ASP A 222 -9.76 -18.90 -16.77
CA ASP A 222 -9.31 -19.89 -17.75
C ASP A 222 -8.28 -19.30 -18.74
N ALA A 223 -7.38 -18.45 -18.24
CA ALA A 223 -6.28 -17.89 -19.02
C ALA A 223 -5.30 -18.98 -19.49
N LEU A 224 -5.23 -20.10 -18.76
CA LEU A 224 -4.65 -21.37 -19.16
C LEU A 224 -5.65 -22.50 -18.83
N PRO A 225 -5.48 -23.72 -19.39
CA PRO A 225 -6.31 -24.86 -19.03
C PRO A 225 -6.42 -25.05 -17.51
N ALA A 226 -7.65 -25.08 -17.02
CA ALA A 226 -7.98 -25.23 -15.59
C ALA A 226 -7.22 -24.26 -14.65
N THR A 227 -6.84 -23.07 -15.13
CA THR A 227 -6.05 -22.10 -14.36
C THR A 227 -6.53 -20.68 -14.61
N ASP A 228 -6.78 -19.95 -13.54
CA ASP A 228 -7.05 -18.51 -13.60
C ASP A 228 -5.75 -17.72 -13.43
N LEU A 229 -5.62 -16.63 -14.16
CA LEU A 229 -4.56 -15.63 -13.94
C LEU A 229 -5.15 -14.48 -13.15
N LEU A 230 -4.54 -14.14 -12.02
CA LEU A 230 -4.94 -13.01 -11.19
C LEU A 230 -3.81 -12.01 -11.13
N ILE A 231 -4.15 -10.73 -11.24
CA ILE A 231 -3.22 -9.62 -11.00
C ILE A 231 -3.81 -8.76 -9.89
N GLU A 232 -3.08 -8.62 -8.78
CA GLU A 232 -3.43 -7.74 -7.69
C GLU A 232 -2.62 -6.44 -7.77
N SER A 233 -3.33 -5.31 -7.84
CA SER A 233 -2.73 -3.99 -7.74
C SER A 233 -2.33 -3.69 -6.31
N THR A 234 -1.08 -3.30 -6.10
CA THR A 234 -0.55 -2.93 -4.79
C THR A 234 -0.15 -1.47 -4.77
N ARG A 235 0.31 -0.97 -3.62
CA ARG A 235 0.76 0.42 -3.48
C ARG A 235 2.15 0.67 -4.08
N THR A 236 2.87 -0.39 -4.47
CA THR A 236 4.28 -0.33 -4.90
C THR A 236 4.52 -1.06 -6.22
N GLY A 237 3.47 -1.53 -6.91
CA GLY A 237 3.57 -2.43 -8.05
C GLY A 237 2.36 -3.35 -8.13
N TYR A 238 2.58 -4.60 -8.47
CA TYR A 238 1.53 -5.60 -8.55
C TYR A 238 2.04 -6.96 -8.07
N GLU A 239 1.11 -7.82 -7.67
CA GLU A 239 1.35 -9.25 -7.48
C GLU A 239 0.63 -10.03 -8.58
N GLN A 240 1.20 -11.15 -8.99
CA GLN A 240 0.63 -12.03 -10.00
C GLN A 240 0.48 -13.42 -9.41
N PHE A 241 -0.67 -14.04 -9.68
CA PHE A 241 -0.98 -15.39 -9.26
C PHE A 241 -1.49 -16.22 -10.43
N LEU A 242 -1.11 -17.49 -10.44
CA LEU A 242 -1.76 -18.52 -11.23
C LEU A 242 -2.50 -19.43 -10.25
N GLU A 243 -3.82 -19.40 -10.28
CA GLU A 243 -4.67 -20.24 -9.45
C GLU A 243 -5.02 -21.51 -10.21
N LEU A 244 -4.33 -22.60 -9.89
CA LEU A 244 -4.57 -23.91 -10.48
C LEU A 244 -5.80 -24.53 -9.82
N LYS A 245 -6.87 -24.75 -10.60
CA LYS A 245 -8.15 -25.24 -10.08
C LYS A 245 -8.08 -26.69 -9.62
N ASN A 246 -7.24 -27.50 -10.28
CA ASN A 246 -7.05 -28.92 -9.96
C ASN A 246 -5.76 -29.46 -10.62
N ARG A 247 -5.45 -30.74 -10.39
CA ARG A 247 -4.25 -31.39 -10.91
C ARG A 247 -4.10 -31.36 -12.43
N SER A 248 -5.21 -31.36 -13.18
CA SER A 248 -5.15 -31.33 -14.66
C SER A 248 -4.53 -30.02 -15.18
N ALA A 249 -4.52 -28.95 -14.40
CA ALA A 249 -3.80 -27.72 -14.72
C ALA A 249 -2.29 -27.96 -14.86
N VAL A 250 -1.70 -28.77 -13.97
CA VAL A 250 -0.27 -29.12 -14.04
C VAL A 250 -0.02 -30.05 -15.21
N ASP A 251 -0.89 -31.04 -15.42
CA ASP A 251 -0.75 -32.01 -16.51
C ASP A 251 -0.85 -31.31 -17.88
N ALA A 252 -1.66 -30.26 -17.99
CA ALA A 252 -1.84 -29.46 -19.20
C ALA A 252 -0.81 -28.33 -19.35
N THR A 253 -0.35 -27.75 -18.24
CA THR A 253 0.56 -26.59 -18.24
C THR A 253 1.51 -26.67 -17.04
N GLY A 254 2.55 -27.49 -17.19
CA GLY A 254 3.59 -27.69 -16.17
C GLY A 254 4.62 -26.55 -16.09
N GLN A 255 4.60 -25.62 -17.04
CA GLN A 255 5.49 -24.47 -17.11
C GLN A 255 4.76 -23.27 -17.71
N VAL A 256 5.05 -22.07 -17.21
CA VAL A 256 4.57 -20.82 -17.80
C VAL A 256 5.73 -19.90 -18.11
N ALA A 257 5.80 -19.46 -19.36
CA ALA A 257 6.75 -18.50 -19.86
C ALA A 257 6.13 -17.12 -19.91
N TYR A 258 6.94 -16.13 -19.53
CA TYR A 258 6.58 -14.72 -19.64
C TYR A 258 7.58 -14.01 -20.53
N ASN A 259 7.12 -12.97 -21.22
CA ASN A 259 8.00 -12.03 -21.87
C ASN A 259 8.16 -10.78 -21.02
N LEU A 260 9.34 -10.21 -21.00
CA LEU A 260 9.65 -9.03 -20.21
C LEU A 260 10.36 -8.03 -21.11
N LYS A 261 9.75 -6.85 -21.26
CA LYS A 261 10.35 -5.72 -21.95
C LYS A 261 10.63 -4.64 -20.93
N ALA A 262 11.84 -4.10 -20.96
CA ALA A 262 12.28 -3.08 -20.03
C ALA A 262 12.87 -1.91 -20.83
N LYS A 263 12.15 -0.80 -20.93
CA LYS A 263 12.60 0.41 -21.63
C LYS A 263 13.35 1.30 -20.64
N GLY A 264 14.57 1.69 -20.99
CA GLY A 264 15.41 2.54 -20.13
C GLY A 264 15.96 1.82 -18.88
N LEU A 265 15.91 0.49 -18.88
CA LEU A 265 16.33 -0.37 -17.78
C LEU A 265 17.16 -1.54 -18.30
N THR A 266 18.10 -2.00 -17.49
CA THR A 266 18.85 -3.23 -17.71
C THR A 266 18.31 -4.32 -16.79
N ALA A 267 17.90 -5.45 -17.36
CA ALA A 267 17.44 -6.60 -16.60
C ALA A 267 18.60 -7.57 -16.34
N LYS A 268 18.75 -8.01 -15.09
CA LYS A 268 19.70 -9.06 -14.69
C LYS A 268 18.94 -10.18 -14.00
N ALA A 269 18.89 -11.34 -14.65
CA ALA A 269 18.37 -12.56 -14.05
C ALA A 269 19.39 -13.17 -13.09
N HIS A 270 18.88 -13.79 -12.02
CA HIS A 270 19.68 -14.48 -11.01
C HIS A 270 19.38 -15.98 -10.99
N GLY A 271 20.25 -16.77 -10.37
CA GLY A 271 20.13 -18.23 -10.33
C GLY A 271 18.92 -18.76 -9.53
N ASP A 272 18.28 -17.92 -8.72
CA ASP A 272 17.06 -18.25 -7.97
C ASP A 272 15.77 -17.89 -8.71
N GLY A 273 15.86 -17.47 -9.98
CA GLY A 273 14.72 -17.08 -10.81
C GLY A 273 14.24 -15.64 -10.58
N SER A 274 14.85 -14.88 -9.67
CA SER A 274 14.57 -13.45 -9.53
C SER A 274 15.24 -12.63 -10.64
N VAL A 275 14.73 -11.43 -10.89
CA VAL A 275 15.28 -10.47 -11.85
C VAL A 275 15.41 -9.10 -11.17
N THR A 276 16.57 -8.47 -11.28
CA THR A 276 16.77 -7.07 -10.87
C THR A 276 16.79 -6.17 -12.09
N PHE A 277 16.13 -5.02 -11.98
CA PHE A 277 16.16 -3.98 -13.01
C PHE A 277 16.96 -2.79 -12.50
N THR A 278 17.98 -2.38 -13.26
CA THR A 278 18.81 -1.22 -12.94
C THR A 278 18.70 -0.15 -14.00
N ASP A 279 18.84 1.10 -13.57
CA ASP A 279 18.91 2.25 -14.46
C ASP A 279 20.29 2.42 -15.11
N ALA A 280 20.44 3.45 -15.94
CA ALA A 280 21.70 3.77 -16.60
C ALA A 280 22.86 4.11 -15.64
N LYS A 281 22.56 4.44 -14.38
CA LYS A 281 23.55 4.71 -13.32
C LYS A 281 23.86 3.46 -12.49
N GLY A 282 23.25 2.32 -12.81
CA GLY A 282 23.40 1.07 -12.06
C GLY A 282 22.56 1.01 -10.79
N MET A 283 21.67 1.98 -10.55
CA MET A 283 20.79 1.98 -9.37
C MET A 283 19.58 1.08 -9.61
N THR A 284 19.20 0.30 -8.61
CA THR A 284 18.01 -0.56 -8.67
C THR A 284 16.74 0.28 -8.83
N ALA A 285 15.98 0.02 -9.88
CA ALA A 285 14.70 0.65 -10.18
C ALA A 285 13.52 -0.29 -9.95
N GLY A 286 13.75 -1.61 -9.94
CA GLY A 286 12.70 -2.60 -9.69
C GLY A 286 13.26 -4.00 -9.48
N VAL A 287 12.40 -4.89 -8.97
CA VAL A 287 12.72 -6.30 -8.74
C VAL A 287 11.51 -7.16 -9.12
N LEU A 288 11.75 -8.26 -9.82
CA LEU A 288 10.84 -9.38 -9.93
C LEU A 288 11.36 -10.47 -8.99
N PRO A 289 10.69 -10.75 -7.86
CA PRO A 289 11.17 -11.73 -6.90
C PRO A 289 11.07 -13.15 -7.47
N SER A 290 11.79 -14.10 -6.86
CA SER A 290 11.63 -15.52 -7.17
C SER A 290 10.18 -15.96 -6.99
N PRO A 291 9.62 -16.74 -7.92
CA PRO A 291 8.27 -17.27 -7.78
C PRO A 291 8.21 -18.24 -6.60
N VAL A 292 7.05 -18.30 -5.96
CA VAL A 292 6.75 -19.22 -4.87
C VAL A 292 5.43 -19.91 -5.16
N THR A 293 5.29 -21.15 -4.69
CA THR A 293 4.00 -21.86 -4.70
C THR A 293 3.61 -22.28 -3.31
N TRP A 294 2.32 -22.52 -3.19
CA TRP A 294 1.74 -23.07 -1.99
C TRP A 294 0.58 -23.97 -2.40
N ASP A 295 0.39 -25.05 -1.65
CA ASP A 295 -0.78 -25.91 -1.83
C ASP A 295 -1.98 -25.35 -1.04
N ALA A 296 -3.17 -25.83 -1.39
CA ALA A 296 -4.40 -25.50 -0.68
C ALA A 296 -4.61 -26.35 0.59
N GLN A 297 -3.63 -27.15 1.01
CA GLN A 297 -3.80 -28.02 2.18
C GLN A 297 -3.69 -27.20 3.46
N THR A 298 -4.67 -27.39 4.35
CA THR A 298 -4.61 -26.84 5.70
C THR A 298 -3.81 -27.79 6.58
N ASP A 299 -2.78 -27.27 7.25
CA ASP A 299 -2.10 -28.03 8.29
C ASP A 299 -3.06 -28.29 9.46
N LYS A 300 -3.31 -29.57 9.75
CA LYS A 300 -4.33 -30.00 10.73
C LYS A 300 -4.02 -29.57 12.18
N ASN A 301 -2.77 -29.22 12.49
CA ASN A 301 -2.33 -28.93 13.85
C ASN A 301 -2.25 -27.42 14.13
N SER A 302 -1.91 -26.61 13.12
CA SER A 302 -1.76 -25.15 13.25
C SER A 302 -2.94 -24.36 12.72
N GLY A 303 -3.84 -24.97 11.93
CA GLY A 303 -4.94 -24.27 11.27
C GLY A 303 -4.49 -23.18 10.29
N SER A 304 -3.19 -23.12 9.97
CA SER A 304 -2.61 -22.09 9.13
C SER A 304 -2.65 -22.48 7.66
N THR A 305 -2.98 -21.52 6.81
CA THR A 305 -2.99 -21.64 5.34
C THR A 305 -2.14 -20.51 4.76
N PRO A 306 -1.27 -20.75 3.76
CA PRO A 306 -0.90 -22.03 3.13
C PRO A 306 0.55 -22.48 3.44
N ILE A 307 0.90 -23.76 3.21
CA ILE A 307 2.28 -24.26 3.32
C ILE A 307 3.11 -23.69 2.15
N ARG A 308 4.04 -22.79 2.45
CA ARG A 308 4.89 -22.15 1.44
C ARG A 308 6.03 -23.08 1.01
N ARG A 309 6.15 -23.37 -0.28
CA ARG A 309 7.31 -24.09 -0.86
C ARG A 309 7.98 -23.24 -1.95
N ARG A 310 9.30 -23.39 -2.09
CA ARG A 310 10.05 -22.77 -3.18
C ARG A 310 9.71 -23.51 -4.48
N TRP A 311 9.52 -22.77 -5.58
CA TRP A 311 9.39 -23.36 -6.91
C TRP A 311 10.71 -24.05 -7.29
N GLY A 312 10.63 -25.28 -7.79
CA GLY A 312 11.76 -26.13 -8.18
C GLY A 312 11.63 -26.57 -9.63
#